data_AF-A0A9E1RYU2-F1
#
_entry.id   AF-A0A9E1RYU2-F1
#
_cell.length_a   1.000
_cell.length_b   1.000
_cell.length_c   1.000
_cell.angle_alpha   90.00
_cell.angle_beta   90.00
_cell.angle_gamma   90.00
#
_symmetry.space_group_name_H-M   'P 1'
#
loop_
_entity.id
_entity.type
_entity.pdbx_description
1 polymer ?
#
loop_
_entity_poly.entity_id
_entity_poly.type
_entity_poly.pdbx_seq_one_letter_code
_entity_poly.pdbx_strand_id
1 'polypeptide(L)'
;MLKLSDFAGRLLRTDDADTLGKPSHLLAEEAIDAGRLDEAKDLTRTAHDEFKSLHDLYCDWMWDMLSKIAARFGEAEVYTMLRATQEKWMLRRTWKAFTKMPVKIQVDLTAEMMRAHRSGAKQDGELTITEDAEKFAIVMDPCGSGGRMRRGDPLDGTPSRLGPPYDFGVTKEAHPWSWGETGVPYYCTHCAVNEILPIEWGGYPLWVTDYDADAAKPCRWLFYKKPELVPEKYWTRVGAKKPDSFD
;
A
#
# COMPACT_ATOMS: atom_id res chain seq x y z
N MET A 1 17.05 7.34 -31.07
CA MET A 1 15.63 7.44 -31.51
C MET A 1 14.79 6.58 -30.59
N LEU A 2 13.61 7.07 -30.12
CA LEU A 2 12.73 6.28 -29.26
C LEU A 2 12.36 4.97 -29.96
N LYS A 3 12.60 3.84 -29.30
CA LYS A 3 12.25 2.51 -29.79
C LYS A 3 11.49 1.80 -28.69
N LEU A 4 10.20 1.61 -28.91
CA LEU A 4 9.36 0.82 -28.02
C LEU A 4 9.19 -0.57 -28.63
N SER A 5 9.50 -1.59 -27.84
CA SER A 5 9.26 -2.99 -28.20
C SER A 5 8.20 -3.58 -27.27
N ASP A 6 7.29 -4.38 -27.81
CA ASP A 6 6.46 -5.24 -26.98
C ASP A 6 7.36 -6.26 -26.25
N PHE A 7 7.28 -6.26 -24.93
CA PHE A 7 8.03 -7.14 -24.05
C PHE A 7 7.07 -7.68 -22.99
N ALA A 8 6.68 -8.94 -23.15
CA ALA A 8 5.77 -9.63 -22.23
C ALA A 8 4.46 -8.86 -21.98
N GLY A 9 3.88 -8.25 -23.02
CA GLY A 9 2.59 -7.55 -22.93
C GLY A 9 2.67 -6.11 -22.42
N ARG A 10 3.88 -5.54 -22.28
CA ARG A 10 4.10 -4.12 -21.99
C ARG A 10 5.10 -3.50 -22.96
N LEU A 11 5.09 -2.17 -23.04
CA LEU A 11 6.10 -1.43 -23.79
C LEU A 11 7.41 -1.36 -23.01
N LEU A 12 8.49 -1.81 -23.63
CA LEU A 12 9.86 -1.64 -23.12
C LEU A 12 10.60 -0.63 -24.00
N ARG A 13 11.23 0.36 -23.35
CA ARG A 13 12.17 1.24 -24.00
C ARG A 13 13.44 0.48 -24.39
N THR A 14 13.75 0.50 -25.67
CA THR A 14 14.91 -0.13 -26.32
C THR A 14 15.70 0.90 -27.11
N ASP A 15 15.76 2.11 -26.55
CA ASP A 15 16.39 3.27 -27.17
C ASP A 15 17.91 3.10 -27.26
N ASP A 16 18.53 4.00 -28.01
CA ASP A 16 19.98 4.06 -28.11
C ASP A 16 20.60 4.50 -26.75
N ALA A 17 21.84 4.08 -26.47
CA ALA A 17 22.46 4.19 -25.15
C ALA A 17 22.55 5.62 -24.59
N ASP A 18 22.63 6.62 -25.47
CA ASP A 18 22.65 8.04 -25.14
C ASP A 18 21.32 8.58 -24.60
N THR A 19 20.21 7.90 -24.91
CA THR A 19 18.84 8.27 -24.48
C THR A 19 18.26 7.33 -23.43
N LEU A 20 18.76 6.11 -23.32
CA LEU A 20 18.27 5.11 -22.36
C LEU A 20 18.36 5.58 -20.89
N GLY A 21 19.40 6.36 -20.56
CA GLY A 21 19.58 6.91 -19.20
C GLY A 21 18.64 8.06 -18.84
N LYS A 22 17.91 8.63 -19.80
CA LYS A 22 16.93 9.69 -19.54
C LYS A 22 15.61 9.08 -19.02
N PRO A 23 15.04 9.57 -17.90
CA PRO A 23 13.73 9.14 -17.41
C PRO A 23 12.61 9.36 -18.43
N SER A 24 11.67 8.42 -18.50
CA SER A 24 10.57 8.43 -19.47
C SER A 24 9.65 9.65 -19.37
N HIS A 25 9.43 10.18 -18.16
CA HIS A 25 8.61 11.40 -17.98
C HIS A 25 9.27 12.65 -18.59
N LEU A 26 10.59 12.80 -18.50
CA LEU A 26 11.31 13.92 -19.11
C LEU A 26 11.27 13.83 -20.64
N LEU A 27 11.38 12.62 -21.20
CA LEU A 27 11.18 12.43 -22.64
C LEU A 27 9.74 12.74 -23.06
N ALA A 28 8.75 12.44 -22.23
CA ALA A 28 7.36 12.79 -22.50
C ALA A 28 7.17 14.32 -22.56
N GLU A 29 7.79 15.06 -21.64
CA GLU A 29 7.83 16.53 -21.65
C GLU A 29 8.52 17.07 -22.93
N GLU A 30 9.71 16.55 -23.29
CA GLU A 30 10.40 16.90 -24.54
C GLU A 30 9.54 16.63 -25.79
N ALA A 31 8.75 15.55 -25.77
CA ALA A 31 7.82 15.21 -26.85
C ALA A 31 6.61 16.16 -26.90
N ILE A 32 6.07 16.58 -25.75
CA ILE A 32 4.99 17.57 -25.66
C ILE A 32 5.43 18.90 -26.24
N ASP A 33 6.58 19.42 -25.80
CA ASP A 33 7.10 20.72 -26.23
C ASP A 33 7.37 20.79 -27.73
N ALA A 34 7.70 19.65 -28.34
CA ALA A 34 7.93 19.51 -29.77
C ALA A 34 6.67 19.11 -30.57
N GLY A 35 5.49 19.02 -29.93
CA GLY A 35 4.22 18.65 -30.59
C GLY A 35 4.10 17.16 -30.99
N ARG A 36 4.99 16.29 -30.49
CA ARG A 36 4.97 14.84 -30.73
C ARG A 36 4.04 14.14 -29.73
N LEU A 37 2.75 14.45 -29.81
CA LEU A 37 1.79 14.09 -28.77
C LEU A 37 1.53 12.59 -28.61
N ASP A 38 1.61 11.80 -29.69
CA ASP A 38 1.43 10.35 -29.59
C ASP A 38 2.64 9.68 -28.93
N GLU A 39 3.85 10.16 -29.24
CA GLU A 39 5.09 9.76 -28.55
C GLU A 39 5.00 10.07 -27.05
N ALA A 40 4.52 11.26 -26.68
CA ALA A 40 4.33 11.64 -25.29
C ALA A 40 3.35 10.73 -24.55
N LYS A 41 2.25 10.31 -25.19
CA LYS A 41 1.28 9.38 -24.59
C LYS A 41 1.91 8.02 -24.34
N ASP A 42 2.68 7.49 -25.29
CA ASP A 42 3.33 6.20 -25.14
C ASP A 42 4.41 6.25 -24.06
N LEU A 43 5.22 7.31 -24.02
CA LEU A 43 6.21 7.54 -22.97
C LEU A 43 5.56 7.67 -21.58
N THR A 44 4.40 8.31 -21.47
CA THR A 44 3.66 8.40 -20.21
C THR A 44 3.20 7.03 -19.71
N ARG A 45 2.69 6.18 -20.61
CA ARG A 45 2.30 4.79 -20.29
C ARG A 45 3.51 3.96 -19.88
N THR A 46 4.60 4.07 -20.64
CA THR A 46 5.83 3.34 -20.33
C THR A 46 6.44 3.76 -19.00
N ALA A 47 6.45 5.06 -18.68
CA ALA A 47 6.92 5.57 -17.40
C ALA A 47 6.15 4.94 -16.22
N HIS A 48 4.83 4.77 -16.38
CA HIS A 48 4.02 4.10 -15.38
C HIS A 48 4.42 2.62 -15.27
N ASP A 49 4.51 1.88 -16.37
CA ASP A 49 4.81 0.45 -16.37
C ASP A 49 6.22 0.09 -15.87
N GLU A 50 7.21 0.94 -16.14
CA GLU A 50 8.61 0.75 -15.72
C GLU A 50 8.76 0.57 -14.21
N PHE A 51 7.94 1.27 -13.43
CA PHE A 51 8.00 1.19 -11.97
C PHE A 51 7.36 -0.10 -11.42
N LYS A 52 6.46 -0.76 -12.17
CA LYS A 52 5.68 -1.92 -11.69
C LYS A 52 6.56 -3.02 -11.14
N SER A 53 7.54 -3.46 -11.93
CA SER A 53 8.34 -4.63 -11.59
C SER A 53 9.14 -4.40 -10.31
N LEU A 54 9.66 -3.19 -10.10
CA LEU A 54 10.40 -2.86 -8.90
C LEU A 54 9.48 -2.78 -7.67
N HIS A 55 8.33 -2.12 -7.83
CA HIS A 55 7.31 -2.01 -6.79
C HIS A 55 6.83 -3.37 -6.30
N ASP A 56 6.42 -4.23 -7.23
CA ASP A 56 5.84 -5.54 -6.92
C ASP A 56 6.89 -6.48 -6.33
N LEU A 57 8.12 -6.43 -6.84
CA LEU A 57 9.25 -7.15 -6.28
C LEU A 57 9.45 -6.81 -4.80
N TYR A 58 9.45 -5.53 -4.43
CA TYR A 58 9.62 -5.15 -3.04
C TYR A 58 8.46 -5.61 -2.16
N CYS A 59 7.22 -5.54 -2.65
CA CYS A 59 6.06 -6.02 -1.91
C CYS A 59 6.14 -7.53 -1.65
N ASP A 60 6.40 -8.31 -2.70
CA ASP A 60 6.53 -9.77 -2.64
C ASP A 60 7.72 -10.17 -1.75
N TRP A 61 8.86 -9.51 -1.91
CA TRP A 61 10.05 -9.79 -1.12
C TRP A 61 9.84 -9.50 0.37
N MET A 62 9.14 -8.41 0.71
CA MET A 62 8.81 -8.13 2.10
C MET A 62 7.90 -9.21 2.71
N TRP A 63 6.91 -9.72 1.97
CA TRP A 63 6.08 -10.79 2.49
C TRP A 63 6.87 -12.10 2.65
N ASP A 64 7.71 -12.46 1.68
CA ASP A 64 8.60 -13.62 1.81
C ASP A 64 9.49 -13.49 3.06
N MET A 65 10.15 -12.34 3.25
CA MET A 65 11.00 -12.08 4.42
C MET A 65 10.24 -12.27 5.73
N LEU A 66 9.04 -11.69 5.86
CA LEU A 66 8.22 -11.86 7.07
C LEU A 66 7.81 -13.32 7.27
N SER A 67 7.55 -14.05 6.18
CA SER A 67 7.26 -15.49 6.23
C SER A 67 8.46 -16.30 6.73
N LYS A 68 9.68 -15.98 6.28
CA LYS A 68 10.91 -16.62 6.77
C LYS A 68 11.21 -16.26 8.22
N ILE A 69 10.94 -15.01 8.63
CA ILE A 69 11.05 -14.58 10.03
C ILE A 69 10.12 -15.42 10.91
N ALA A 70 8.84 -15.50 10.56
CA ALA A 70 7.86 -16.30 11.30
C ALA A 70 8.27 -17.78 11.38
N ALA A 71 8.72 -18.37 10.27
CA ALA A 71 9.12 -19.77 10.23
C ALA A 71 10.37 -20.06 11.09
N ARG A 72 11.30 -19.12 11.19
CA ARG A 72 12.58 -19.31 11.90
C ARG A 72 12.52 -18.92 13.37
N PHE A 73 11.76 -17.88 13.71
CA PHE A 73 11.77 -17.25 15.03
C PHE A 73 10.39 -17.23 15.71
N GLY A 74 9.34 -17.73 15.05
CA GLY A 74 7.97 -17.66 15.52
C GLY A 74 7.25 -16.40 15.03
N GLU A 75 5.93 -16.48 14.89
CA GLU A 75 5.14 -15.40 14.29
C GLU A 75 5.11 -14.11 15.11
N ALA A 76 5.32 -14.18 16.42
CA ALA A 76 5.45 -13.00 17.26
C ALA A 76 6.62 -12.10 16.82
N GLU A 77 7.66 -12.66 16.21
CA GLU A 77 8.82 -11.89 15.72
C GLU A 77 8.47 -11.03 14.51
N VAL A 78 7.43 -11.38 13.75
CA VAL A 78 6.88 -10.52 12.68
C VAL A 78 6.45 -9.18 13.27
N TYR A 79 5.74 -9.19 14.39
CA TYR A 79 5.31 -7.98 15.07
C TYR A 79 6.48 -7.16 15.61
N THR A 80 7.46 -7.82 16.25
CA THR A 80 8.69 -7.16 16.72
C THR A 80 9.37 -6.39 15.59
N MET A 81 9.54 -7.02 14.43
CA MET A 81 10.22 -6.43 13.27
C MET A 81 9.40 -5.32 12.62
N LEU A 82 8.09 -5.53 12.43
CA LEU A 82 7.21 -4.51 11.86
C LEU A 82 7.18 -3.25 12.72
N ARG A 83 7.03 -3.38 14.05
CA ARG A 83 7.12 -2.23 14.96
C ARG A 83 8.46 -1.52 14.85
N ALA A 84 9.58 -2.25 14.91
CA ALA A 84 10.91 -1.66 14.91
C ALA A 84 11.21 -0.87 13.63
N THR A 85 10.72 -1.36 12.49
CA THR A 85 10.91 -0.72 11.18
C THR A 85 9.92 0.43 10.95
N GLN A 86 8.68 0.30 11.40
CA GLN A 86 7.67 1.35 11.20
C GLN A 86 7.82 2.52 12.18
N GLU A 87 8.21 2.28 13.44
CA GLU A 87 8.28 3.33 14.46
C GLU A 87 9.27 4.44 14.10
N LYS A 88 10.53 4.10 13.80
CA LYS A 88 11.60 5.10 13.86
C LYS A 88 11.74 5.94 12.60
N TRP A 89 12.00 5.30 11.47
CA TRP A 89 12.36 6.00 10.23
C TRP A 89 11.14 6.27 9.33
N MET A 90 10.09 5.45 9.44
CA MET A 90 8.92 5.53 8.57
C MET A 90 7.81 6.43 9.16
N LEU A 91 7.25 6.07 10.31
CA LEU A 91 6.01 6.69 10.79
C LEU A 91 6.22 7.85 11.75
N ARG A 92 7.17 7.83 12.68
CA ARG A 92 7.19 8.86 13.74
C ARG A 92 7.45 10.28 13.22
N ARG A 93 8.22 10.43 12.14
CA ARG A 93 8.37 11.72 11.44
C ARG A 93 7.07 12.13 10.75
N THR A 94 6.48 11.21 10.00
CA THR A 94 5.24 11.40 9.24
C THR A 94 4.07 11.72 10.16
N TRP A 95 3.93 11.00 11.27
CA TRP A 95 2.91 11.19 12.30
C TRP A 95 2.92 12.62 12.86
N LYS A 96 4.09 13.15 13.24
CA LYS A 96 4.21 14.54 13.76
C LYS A 96 3.74 15.60 12.75
N ALA A 97 3.87 15.33 11.47
CA ALA A 97 3.40 16.21 10.41
C ALA A 97 1.88 16.03 10.20
N PHE A 98 1.42 14.79 10.09
CA PHE A 98 0.03 14.43 9.84
C PHE A 98 -0.92 14.95 10.91
N THR A 99 -0.56 14.83 12.19
CA THR A 99 -1.43 15.28 13.31
C THR A 99 -1.73 16.79 13.30
N LYS A 100 -0.92 17.58 12.57
CA LYS A 100 -1.12 19.03 12.43
C LYS A 100 -1.86 19.41 11.15
N MET A 101 -2.11 18.44 10.25
CA MET A 101 -2.77 18.67 8.98
C MET A 101 -4.28 18.48 9.12
N PRO A 102 -5.10 19.30 8.43
CA PRO A 102 -6.51 18.98 8.25
C PRO A 102 -6.67 17.58 7.64
N VAL A 103 -7.67 16.81 8.09
CA VAL A 103 -7.88 15.42 7.64
C VAL A 103 -7.97 15.31 6.11
N LYS A 104 -8.58 16.28 5.43
CA LYS A 104 -8.62 16.31 3.96
C LYS A 104 -7.23 16.34 3.31
N ILE A 105 -6.29 17.08 3.88
CA ILE A 105 -4.91 17.14 3.37
C ILE A 105 -4.19 15.80 3.62
N GLN A 106 -4.45 15.14 4.76
CA GLN A 106 -3.94 13.79 5.01
C GLN A 106 -4.46 12.80 3.95
N VAL A 107 -5.74 12.88 3.61
CA VAL A 107 -6.37 12.07 2.55
C VAL A 107 -5.75 12.37 1.19
N ASP A 108 -5.53 13.64 0.83
CA ASP A 108 -4.95 14.03 -0.46
C ASP A 108 -3.51 13.49 -0.64
N LEU A 109 -2.68 13.65 0.39
CA LEU A 109 -1.31 13.12 0.40
C LEU A 109 -1.29 11.59 0.37
N THR A 110 -2.20 10.96 1.11
CA THR A 110 -2.31 9.50 1.11
C THR A 110 -2.80 8.98 -0.23
N ALA A 111 -3.76 9.66 -0.87
CA ALA A 111 -4.23 9.30 -2.21
C ALA A 111 -3.12 9.46 -3.25
N GLU A 112 -2.28 10.49 -3.14
CA GLU A 112 -1.09 10.65 -3.99
C GLU A 112 -0.13 9.46 -3.87
N MET A 113 0.22 9.08 -2.64
CA MET A 113 1.05 7.91 -2.39
C MET A 113 0.38 6.63 -2.92
N MET A 114 -0.92 6.46 -2.72
CA MET A 114 -1.65 5.26 -3.13
C MET A 114 -1.83 5.13 -4.66
N ARG A 115 -1.84 6.25 -5.41
CA ARG A 115 -1.75 6.22 -6.88
C ARG A 115 -0.42 5.60 -7.32
N ALA A 116 0.68 5.99 -6.68
CA ALA A 116 1.98 5.36 -6.93
C ALA A 116 2.07 3.92 -6.40
N HIS A 117 1.22 3.54 -5.43
CA HIS A 117 1.13 2.19 -4.88
C HIS A 117 0.31 1.22 -5.75
N ARG A 118 -0.05 1.62 -6.98
CA ARG A 118 -0.63 0.76 -8.04
C ARG A 118 -1.86 -0.05 -7.61
N SER A 119 -2.74 0.57 -6.83
CA SER A 119 -4.04 -0.03 -6.51
C SER A 119 -4.94 -0.13 -7.75
N GLY A 120 -6.03 -0.88 -7.64
CA GLY A 120 -7.02 -1.04 -8.71
C GLY A 120 -6.77 -2.29 -9.56
N ALA A 121 -7.82 -2.77 -10.24
CA ALA A 121 -7.76 -4.00 -11.04
C ALA A 121 -6.77 -3.91 -12.20
N LYS A 122 -6.55 -2.71 -12.75
CA LYS A 122 -5.56 -2.43 -13.80
C LYS A 122 -4.18 -2.07 -13.25
N GLN A 123 -4.04 -1.94 -11.93
CA GLN A 123 -2.80 -1.54 -11.26
C GLN A 123 -2.21 -0.24 -11.83
N ASP A 124 -3.09 0.65 -12.26
CA ASP A 124 -2.79 1.99 -12.77
C ASP A 124 -2.79 3.04 -11.66
N GLY A 125 -3.04 2.62 -10.41
CA GLY A 125 -3.16 3.53 -9.27
C GLY A 125 -4.57 4.03 -9.05
N GLU A 126 -5.58 3.45 -9.70
CA GLU A 126 -6.97 3.80 -9.49
C GLU A 126 -7.39 3.58 -8.02
N LEU A 127 -8.10 4.58 -7.49
CA LEU A 127 -8.65 4.60 -6.13
C LEU A 127 -10.07 5.13 -6.20
N THR A 128 -10.95 4.59 -5.35
CA THR A 128 -12.23 5.23 -5.08
C THR A 128 -12.11 5.99 -3.76
N ILE A 129 -12.39 7.30 -3.78
CA ILE A 129 -12.45 8.10 -2.56
C ILE A 129 -13.91 8.47 -2.30
N THR A 130 -14.39 8.17 -1.10
CA THR A 130 -15.72 8.56 -0.65
C THR A 130 -15.62 9.43 0.59
N GLU A 131 -16.62 10.28 0.81
CA GLU A 131 -16.72 11.16 1.97
C GLU A 131 -18.15 11.11 2.50
N ASP A 132 -18.29 11.02 3.82
CA ASP A 132 -19.55 11.24 4.52
C ASP A 132 -19.36 12.30 5.64
N ALA A 133 -20.38 12.48 6.49
CA ALA A 133 -20.32 13.45 7.58
C ALA A 133 -19.21 13.16 8.60
N GLU A 134 -18.80 11.91 8.75
CA GLU A 134 -17.88 11.45 9.78
C GLU A 134 -16.45 11.26 9.27
N LYS A 135 -16.28 10.82 8.03
CA LYS A 135 -15.00 10.31 7.53
C LYS A 135 -14.83 10.40 6.02
N PHE A 136 -13.58 10.28 5.61
CA PHE A 136 -13.19 9.91 4.24
C PHE A 136 -12.81 8.43 4.21
N ALA A 137 -13.05 7.77 3.09
CA ALA A 137 -12.58 6.41 2.83
C ALA A 137 -11.82 6.36 1.52
N ILE A 138 -10.56 5.95 1.59
CA ILE A 138 -9.75 5.55 0.43
C ILE A 138 -9.98 4.05 0.23
N VAL A 139 -10.68 3.69 -0.83
CA VAL A 139 -11.03 2.32 -1.19
C VAL A 139 -10.08 1.84 -2.29
N MET A 140 -9.38 0.75 -2.01
CA MET A 140 -8.40 0.15 -2.90
C MET A 140 -8.86 -1.25 -3.31
N ASP A 141 -9.13 -1.45 -4.61
CA ASP A 141 -9.72 -2.68 -5.13
C ASP A 141 -8.93 -3.31 -6.30
N PRO A 142 -7.92 -4.15 -6.04
CA PRO A 142 -7.31 -4.41 -4.73
C PRO A 142 -6.40 -3.26 -4.26
N CYS A 143 -6.01 -3.29 -2.99
CA CYS A 143 -4.76 -2.65 -2.55
C CYS A 143 -3.58 -3.22 -3.36
N GLY A 144 -2.76 -2.34 -3.96
CA GLY A 144 -1.71 -2.72 -4.90
C GLY A 144 -0.57 -3.57 -4.33
N SER A 145 -0.54 -3.77 -3.01
CA SER A 145 0.38 -4.69 -2.34
C SER A 145 -0.35 -5.92 -1.79
N GLY A 146 -0.76 -5.92 -0.52
CA GLY A 146 -1.36 -7.09 0.14
C GLY A 146 -2.61 -7.61 -0.59
N GLY A 147 -3.48 -6.72 -1.05
CA GLY A 147 -4.67 -7.08 -1.83
C GLY A 147 -4.31 -7.82 -3.12
N ARG A 148 -3.40 -7.25 -3.92
CA ARG A 148 -2.86 -7.84 -5.15
C ARG A 148 -2.24 -9.21 -4.85
N MET A 149 -1.34 -9.29 -3.87
CA MET A 149 -0.64 -10.53 -3.55
C MET A 149 -1.57 -11.66 -3.08
N ARG A 150 -2.62 -11.34 -2.30
CA ARG A 150 -3.62 -12.33 -1.86
C ARG A 150 -4.49 -12.84 -3.01
N ARG A 151 -4.85 -11.98 -3.97
CA ARG A 151 -5.66 -12.36 -5.13
C ARG A 151 -4.84 -13.09 -6.22
N GLY A 152 -3.56 -12.77 -6.31
CA GLY A 152 -2.76 -13.02 -7.50
C GLY A 152 -2.78 -11.83 -8.45
N ASP A 153 -1.90 -11.85 -9.43
CA ASP A 153 -1.74 -10.77 -10.40
C ASP A 153 -2.19 -11.25 -11.79
N PRO A 154 -3.41 -10.89 -12.25
CA PRO A 154 -3.87 -11.28 -13.57
C PRO A 154 -3.15 -10.55 -14.71
N LEU A 155 -2.53 -9.39 -14.47
CA LEU A 155 -1.78 -8.66 -15.50
C LEU A 155 -0.44 -9.33 -15.77
N ASP A 156 0.23 -9.79 -14.72
CA ASP A 156 1.50 -10.53 -14.84
C ASP A 156 1.30 -12.05 -14.95
N GLY A 157 0.04 -12.53 -14.90
CA GLY A 157 -0.30 -13.95 -14.97
C GLY A 157 0.25 -14.78 -13.80
N THR A 158 0.40 -14.18 -12.61
CA THR A 158 0.95 -14.87 -11.42
C THR A 158 -0.16 -15.24 -10.42
N PRO A 159 -0.08 -16.41 -9.77
CA PRO A 159 -1.09 -16.84 -8.81
C PRO A 159 -0.99 -16.04 -7.50
N SER A 160 -1.95 -16.30 -6.61
CA SER A 160 -1.89 -15.83 -5.21
C SER A 160 -0.59 -16.26 -4.54
N ARG A 161 -0.03 -15.37 -3.72
CA ARG A 161 1.16 -15.63 -2.92
C ARG A 161 0.88 -16.59 -1.75
N LEU A 162 -0.39 -16.86 -1.45
CA LEU A 162 -0.79 -17.77 -0.38
C LEU A 162 -0.63 -19.25 -0.74
N GLY A 163 -0.50 -19.58 -2.02
CA GLY A 163 -0.35 -20.95 -2.50
C GLY A 163 0.90 -21.15 -3.34
N PRO A 164 1.06 -22.34 -3.94
CA PRO A 164 2.21 -22.66 -4.77
C PRO A 164 2.35 -21.70 -5.97
N PRO A 165 3.58 -21.32 -6.35
CA PRO A 165 4.86 -21.79 -5.82
C PRO A 165 5.41 -20.97 -4.64
N TYR A 166 4.64 -20.01 -4.10
CA TYR A 166 5.13 -19.02 -3.14
C TYR A 166 4.93 -19.46 -1.68
N ASP A 167 3.72 -19.94 -1.35
CA ASP A 167 3.35 -20.42 -0.02
C ASP A 167 3.71 -19.43 1.13
N PHE A 168 3.48 -18.13 0.90
CA PHE A 168 3.78 -17.09 1.89
C PHE A 168 2.89 -17.20 3.13
N GLY A 169 3.48 -16.85 4.27
CA GLY A 169 2.93 -17.07 5.60
C GLY A 169 1.79 -16.12 5.97
N VAL A 170 0.91 -16.65 6.80
CA VAL A 170 -0.21 -15.94 7.45
C VAL A 170 -0.16 -16.19 8.95
N THR A 171 -0.78 -15.32 9.74
CA THR A 171 -0.93 -15.52 11.19
C THR A 171 -1.63 -16.84 11.49
N LYS A 172 -1.13 -17.53 12.52
CA LYS A 172 -1.63 -18.80 13.04
C LYS A 172 -2.53 -18.59 14.23
N GLU A 173 -2.23 -17.58 15.04
CA GLU A 173 -3.06 -17.15 16.16
C GLU A 173 -3.67 -15.76 15.93
N ALA A 174 -4.70 -15.45 16.70
CA ALA A 174 -5.36 -14.15 16.72
C ALA A 174 -4.58 -13.20 17.60
N HIS A 175 -4.04 -12.13 17.02
CA HIS A 175 -3.22 -11.15 17.74
C HIS A 175 -3.80 -9.74 17.62
N PRO A 176 -3.54 -8.85 18.59
CA PRO A 176 -3.84 -7.43 18.43
C PRO A 176 -3.23 -6.82 17.14
N TRP A 177 -2.03 -7.26 16.76
CA TRP A 177 -1.35 -6.84 15.52
C TRP A 177 -1.85 -7.55 14.25
N SER A 178 -2.89 -8.38 14.37
CA SER A 178 -3.64 -8.94 13.25
C SER A 178 -5.14 -8.70 13.41
N TRP A 179 -5.51 -7.60 14.08
CA TRP A 179 -6.90 -7.20 14.36
C TRP A 179 -7.72 -8.25 15.13
N GLY A 180 -7.07 -9.14 15.87
CA GLY A 180 -7.70 -10.27 16.55
C GLY A 180 -8.09 -11.42 15.61
N GLU A 181 -7.54 -11.47 14.40
CA GLU A 181 -7.85 -12.49 13.40
C GLU A 181 -6.67 -13.43 13.13
N THR A 182 -6.99 -14.70 12.88
CA THR A 182 -6.06 -15.69 12.31
C THR A 182 -6.09 -15.62 10.79
N GLY A 183 -5.08 -16.18 10.11
CA GLY A 183 -5.06 -16.25 8.65
C GLY A 183 -4.79 -14.91 7.95
N VAL A 184 -4.41 -13.86 8.69
CA VAL A 184 -4.02 -12.57 8.11
C VAL A 184 -2.63 -12.70 7.51
N PRO A 185 -2.40 -12.32 6.24
CA PRO A 185 -1.06 -12.24 5.68
C PRO A 185 -0.10 -11.46 6.56
N TYR A 186 1.08 -12.01 6.82
CA TYR A 186 2.11 -11.28 7.58
C TYR A 186 2.47 -9.95 6.92
N TYR A 187 2.36 -9.84 5.60
CA TYR A 187 2.50 -8.54 4.96
C TYR A 187 1.40 -7.57 5.41
N CYS A 188 0.12 -7.98 5.42
CA CYS A 188 -0.99 -7.10 5.76
C CYS A 188 -0.98 -6.60 7.21
N THR A 189 -0.31 -7.30 8.14
CA THR A 189 -0.28 -6.90 9.55
C THR A 189 0.46 -5.59 9.80
N HIS A 190 1.29 -5.11 8.87
CA HIS A 190 1.87 -3.76 8.95
C HIS A 190 0.79 -2.67 9.01
N CYS A 191 -0.38 -2.90 8.42
CA CYS A 191 -1.51 -1.98 8.47
C CYS A 191 -2.12 -1.90 9.88
N ALA A 192 -2.11 -3.00 10.65
CA ALA A 192 -2.51 -2.97 12.06
C ALA A 192 -1.48 -2.20 12.90
N VAL A 193 -0.19 -2.37 12.62
CA VAL A 193 0.89 -1.61 13.27
C VAL A 193 0.80 -0.11 12.98
N ASN A 194 0.34 0.28 11.78
CA ASN A 194 0.03 1.68 11.43
C ASN A 194 -1.09 2.29 12.29
N GLU A 195 -1.96 1.47 12.90
CA GLU A 195 -2.99 1.92 13.85
C GLU A 195 -2.44 1.96 15.27
N ILE A 196 -1.74 0.89 15.68
CA ILE A 196 -1.19 0.72 17.04
C ILE A 196 -0.25 1.85 17.40
N LEU A 197 0.72 2.16 16.53
CA LEU A 197 1.78 3.11 16.86
C LEU A 197 1.26 4.54 17.09
N PRO A 198 0.40 5.13 16.22
CA PRO A 198 -0.21 6.42 16.51
C PRO A 198 -1.08 6.44 17.77
N ILE A 199 -1.79 5.35 18.09
CA ILE A 199 -2.56 5.24 19.34
C ILE A 199 -1.63 5.33 20.55
N GLU A 200 -0.50 4.62 20.54
CA GLU A 200 0.48 4.66 21.62
C GLU A 200 1.17 6.02 21.77
N TRP A 201 1.40 6.74 20.66
CA TRP A 201 2.11 8.03 20.70
C TRP A 201 1.21 9.23 20.99
N GLY A 202 -0.04 9.20 20.53
CA GLY A 202 -0.95 10.34 20.50
C GLY A 202 -2.35 10.07 21.04
N GLY A 203 -2.67 8.84 21.44
CA GLY A 203 -3.98 8.46 21.99
C GLY A 203 -5.05 8.12 20.95
N TYR A 204 -4.77 8.31 19.65
CA TYR A 204 -5.72 8.01 18.57
C TYR A 204 -5.03 7.60 17.27
N PRO A 205 -5.69 6.78 16.42
CA PRO A 205 -5.15 6.40 15.12
C PRO A 205 -5.20 7.57 14.11
N LEU A 206 -4.24 7.66 13.18
CA LEU A 206 -4.31 8.62 12.07
C LEU A 206 -5.39 8.23 11.06
N TRP A 207 -5.49 6.93 10.77
CA TRP A 207 -6.56 6.28 10.02
C TRP A 207 -6.69 4.85 10.55
N VAL A 208 -7.77 4.19 10.19
CA VAL A 208 -7.99 2.78 10.51
C VAL A 208 -8.18 1.96 9.25
N THR A 209 -7.72 0.72 9.25
CA THR A 209 -7.82 -0.20 8.11
C THR A 209 -9.09 -1.03 8.22
N ASP A 210 -10.01 -0.86 7.29
CA ASP A 210 -11.14 -1.77 7.10
C ASP A 210 -10.65 -2.99 6.30
N TYR A 211 -10.00 -3.91 7.02
CA TYR A 211 -9.52 -5.17 6.48
C TYR A 211 -10.68 -6.14 6.27
N ASP A 212 -10.61 -6.91 5.18
CA ASP A 212 -11.52 -8.00 4.90
C ASP A 212 -10.69 -9.27 4.60
N ALA A 213 -11.08 -10.37 5.23
CA ALA A 213 -10.45 -11.68 5.07
C ALA A 213 -10.76 -12.28 3.68
N ASP A 214 -11.89 -11.93 3.08
CA ASP A 214 -12.16 -12.26 1.69
C ASP A 214 -11.23 -11.45 0.78
N ALA A 215 -10.29 -12.15 0.16
CA ALA A 215 -9.33 -11.53 -0.73
C ALA A 215 -10.00 -10.78 -1.88
N ALA A 216 -11.20 -11.17 -2.34
CA ALA A 216 -11.93 -10.52 -3.42
C ALA A 216 -12.56 -9.17 -3.03
N LYS A 217 -12.64 -8.85 -1.73
CA LYS A 217 -13.14 -7.57 -1.24
C LYS A 217 -12.02 -6.51 -1.21
N PRO A 218 -12.37 -5.23 -1.40
CA PRO A 218 -11.39 -4.16 -1.33
C PRO A 218 -10.89 -3.93 0.09
N CYS A 219 -9.66 -3.42 0.21
CA CYS A 219 -9.17 -2.85 1.46
C CYS A 219 -9.56 -1.37 1.52
N ARG A 220 -9.87 -0.85 2.71
CA ARG A 220 -10.14 0.59 2.88
C ARG A 220 -9.30 1.19 3.98
N TRP A 221 -8.85 2.41 3.76
CA TRP A 221 -8.32 3.25 4.83
C TRP A 221 -9.35 4.33 5.16
N LEU A 222 -9.79 4.36 6.41
CA LEU A 222 -10.82 5.25 6.90
C LEU A 222 -10.18 6.38 7.72
N PHE A 223 -10.34 7.60 7.23
CA PHE A 223 -9.86 8.82 7.85
C PHE A 223 -11.04 9.54 8.50
N TYR A 224 -11.23 9.31 9.79
CA TYR A 224 -12.28 10.00 10.54
C TYR A 224 -11.91 11.46 10.74
N LYS A 225 -12.90 12.35 10.55
CA LYS A 225 -12.74 13.80 10.66
C LYS A 225 -12.38 14.25 12.08
N LYS A 226 -12.75 13.45 13.08
CA LYS A 226 -12.37 13.63 14.48
C LYS A 226 -12.14 12.28 15.19
N PRO A 227 -11.26 12.21 16.20
CA PRO A 227 -10.99 10.97 16.93
C PRO A 227 -12.21 10.36 17.64
N GLU A 228 -13.15 11.19 18.12
CA GLU A 228 -14.35 10.73 18.84
C GLU A 228 -15.26 9.88 17.94
N LEU A 229 -15.20 10.13 16.63
CA LEU A 229 -16.05 9.49 15.63
C LEU A 229 -15.54 8.11 15.24
N VAL A 230 -14.27 7.78 15.51
CA VAL A 230 -13.76 6.43 15.26
C VAL A 230 -14.57 5.45 16.15
N PRO A 231 -15.09 4.33 15.64
CA PRO A 231 -15.86 3.34 16.43
C PRO A 231 -15.00 2.47 17.34
N GLU A 232 -15.49 2.16 18.56
CA GLU A 232 -14.74 1.46 19.62
C GLU A 232 -14.03 0.17 19.15
N LYS A 233 -14.65 -0.56 18.22
CA LYS A 233 -14.07 -1.77 17.60
C LYS A 233 -12.65 -1.58 17.06
N TYR A 234 -12.31 -0.37 16.58
CA TYR A 234 -11.00 -0.09 15.99
C TYR A 234 -9.89 0.06 17.04
N TRP A 235 -10.23 0.34 18.30
CA TRP A 235 -9.25 0.30 19.41
C TRP A 235 -9.15 -1.11 19.98
N THR A 236 -10.29 -1.73 20.28
CA THR A 236 -10.31 -3.02 20.99
C THR A 236 -9.67 -4.14 20.17
N ARG A 237 -9.86 -4.16 18.84
CA ARG A 237 -9.24 -5.15 17.95
C ARG A 237 -7.71 -5.09 17.91
N VAL A 238 -7.13 -3.94 18.25
CA VAL A 238 -5.67 -3.75 18.35
C VAL A 238 -5.18 -3.71 19.79
N GLY A 239 -6.00 -4.16 20.74
CA GLY A 239 -5.65 -4.27 22.16
C GLY A 239 -5.65 -2.93 22.90
N ALA A 240 -6.18 -1.86 22.30
CA ALA A 240 -6.30 -0.55 22.92
C ALA A 240 -7.69 -0.33 23.53
N LYS A 241 -7.80 0.62 24.46
CA LYS A 241 -9.06 1.14 24.97
C LYS A 241 -9.33 2.50 24.32
N LYS A 242 -10.56 2.73 23.84
CA LYS A 242 -10.97 4.07 23.39
C LYS A 242 -10.95 5.04 24.59
N PRO A 243 -10.31 6.22 24.47
CA PRO A 243 -10.37 7.24 25.52
C PRO A 243 -11.79 7.73 25.80
N ASP A 244 -12.09 8.04 27.06
CA ASP A 244 -13.38 8.63 27.45
C ASP A 244 -13.49 10.11 26.99
N SER A 245 -12.35 10.77 26.74
CA SER A 245 -12.22 12.10 26.15
C SER A 245 -10.94 12.20 25.31
N PHE A 246 -10.91 13.13 24.34
CA PHE A 246 -9.74 13.46 23.53
C PHE A 246 -9.36 14.92 23.80
N ASP A 247 -8.06 15.16 23.99
CA ASP A 247 -7.47 16.48 24.24
C ASP A 247 -7.10 17.21 22.93
#